data_AF-A0AA47P8Y5-F1
#
_entry.id   AF-A0AA47P8Y5-F1
#
_cell.length_a   1.000
_cell.length_b   1.000
_cell.length_c   1.000
_cell.angle_alpha   90.00
_cell.angle_beta   90.00
_cell.angle_gamma   90.00
#
_symmetry.space_group_name_H-M   'P 1'
#
loop_
_entity.id
_entity.type
_entity.pdbx_description
1 polymer ?
#
loop_
_entity_poly.entity_id
_entity_poly.type
_entity_poly.pdbx_seq_one_letter_code
_entity_poly.pdbx_strand_id
1 'polypeptide(L)' 'MSKSTWDPPVVIHRGPSGYSDLAYNQDDHSFSCLLECGQHSELEQIAFTSFKLADVRPASD' A
#
# COMPACT_ATOMS: atom_id res chain seq x y z
N MET A 1 22.21 18.37 -5.09
CA MET A 1 20.85 17.90 -4.74
C MET A 1 20.96 16.42 -4.38
N SER A 2 20.61 16.02 -3.16
CA SER A 2 20.65 14.61 -2.76
C SER A 2 19.59 13.85 -3.55
N LYS A 3 19.98 12.79 -4.26
CA LYS A 3 19.01 11.87 -4.88
C LYS A 3 18.10 11.30 -3.79
N SER A 4 16.79 11.32 -4.03
CA SER A 4 15.84 10.55 -3.23
C SER A 4 16.22 9.07 -3.30
N THR A 5 16.29 8.41 -2.14
CA THR A 5 16.49 6.96 -2.03
C THR A 5 15.19 6.18 -2.16
N TRP A 6 14.06 6.87 -2.33
CA TRP A 6 12.75 6.27 -2.50
C TRP A 6 12.48 5.96 -3.97
N ASP A 7 12.03 4.73 -4.22
CA ASP A 7 11.43 4.33 -5.49
C ASP A 7 10.13 5.11 -5.73
N PRO A 8 9.68 5.29 -6.99
CA PRO A 8 8.38 5.87 -7.28
C PRO A 8 7.24 5.09 -6.57
N PRO A 9 6.20 5.78 -6.05
CA PRO A 9 5.12 5.12 -5.34
C PRO A 9 4.26 4.26 -6.29
N VAL A 10 3.75 3.15 -5.76
CA VAL A 10 2.79 2.27 -6.45
C VAL A 10 1.40 2.42 -5.82
N VAL A 11 0.37 2.40 -6.66
CA VAL A 11 -1.03 2.55 -6.22
C VAL A 11 -1.57 1.21 -5.73
N ILE A 12 -1.84 1.10 -4.43
CA ILE A 12 -2.45 -0.10 -3.80
C ILE A 12 -3.97 -0.02 -3.67
N HIS A 13 -4.54 1.19 -3.73
CA HIS A 13 -5.98 1.44 -3.73
C HIS A 13 -6.31 2.69 -4.55
N ARG A 14 -7.40 2.67 -5.32
CA ARG A 14 -7.86 3.80 -6.14
C ARG A 14 -9.12 4.40 -5.55
N GLY A 15 -9.22 5.73 -5.56
CA GLY A 15 -10.36 6.47 -5.00
C GLY A 15 -10.04 7.09 -3.64
N PRO A 16 -11.06 7.67 -2.96
CA PRO A 16 -10.92 8.21 -1.61
C PRO A 16 -10.20 7.22 -0.69
N SER A 17 -9.10 7.68 -0.09
CA SER A 17 -8.24 6.88 0.79
C SER A 17 -7.75 7.78 1.91
N GLY A 18 -7.83 7.29 3.15
CA GLY A 18 -7.49 8.02 4.37
C GLY A 18 -6.29 7.41 5.08
N TYR A 19 -6.37 7.32 6.41
CA TYR A 19 -5.31 6.71 7.23
C TYR A 19 -5.14 5.23 6.92
N SER A 20 -3.90 4.75 7.09
CA SER A 20 -3.55 3.35 6.90
C SER A 20 -2.52 2.87 7.91
N ASP A 21 -2.51 1.56 8.17
CA ASP A 21 -1.50 0.88 8.99
C ASP A 21 -0.96 -0.36 8.26
N LEU A 22 0.34 -0.63 8.41
CA LEU A 22 1.06 -1.70 7.70
C LEU A 22 1.70 -2.67 8.67
N ALA A 23 1.51 -3.97 8.42
CA ALA A 23 2.20 -5.04 9.12
C ALA A 23 2.89 -5.98 8.10
N TYR A 24 4.08 -6.45 8.45
CA TYR A 24 4.80 -7.48 7.68
C TYR A 24 4.56 -8.85 8.30
N ASN A 25 4.07 -9.80 7.50
CA ASN A 25 3.94 -11.19 7.88
C ASN A 25 5.18 -11.96 7.42
N GLN A 26 5.94 -12.50 8.37
CA GLN A 26 7.17 -13.24 8.11
C GLN A 26 6.93 -14.62 7.51
N ASP A 27 5.79 -15.26 7.81
CA ASP A 27 5.49 -16.63 7.37
C ASP A 27 5.17 -16.67 5.86
N ASP A 28 4.38 -15.70 5.40
CA ASP A 28 3.92 -15.62 3.99
C ASP A 28 4.74 -14.64 3.13
N HIS A 29 5.74 -13.98 3.73
CA HIS A 29 6.54 -12.90 3.12
C HIS A 29 5.66 -11.83 2.46
N SER A 30 4.58 -11.45 3.13
CA SER A 30 3.57 -10.52 2.64
C SER A 30 3.43 -9.31 3.53
N PHE A 31 2.94 -8.22 2.96
CA PHE A 31 2.50 -7.04 3.68
C PHE A 31 0.99 -7.09 3.81
N SER A 32 0.49 -6.71 4.97
CA SER A 32 -0.92 -6.51 5.27
C SER A 32 -1.15 -5.05 5.55
N CYS A 33 -2.16 -4.47 4.92
CA CYS A 33 -2.51 -3.06 5.05
C CYS A 33 -3.98 -2.94 5.41
N LEU A 34 -4.28 -2.20 6.49
CA LEU A 34 -5.62 -1.68 6.76
C LEU A 34 -5.64 -0.22 6.31
N LEU A 35 -6.69 0.20 5.61
CA LEU A 35 -6.84 1.59 5.16
C LEU A 35 -8.30 2.05 5.18
N GLU A 36 -8.52 3.30 5.56
CA GLU A 36 -9.78 4.03 5.36
C GLU A 36 -10.03 4.25 3.86
N CYS A 37 -11.20 3.89 3.34
CA CYS A 37 -11.55 4.11 1.95
C CYS A 37 -13.07 4.12 1.67
N GLY A 38 -13.43 4.44 0.42
CA GLY A 38 -14.81 4.37 -0.06
C GLY A 38 -14.95 4.81 -1.51
N GLN A 39 -16.19 4.95 -1.97
CA GLN A 39 -16.49 5.45 -3.31
C GLN A 39 -16.58 6.98 -3.36
N HIS A 40 -17.16 7.60 -2.33
CA HIS A 40 -17.39 9.04 -2.26
C HIS A 40 -16.56 9.71 -1.15
N SER A 41 -16.27 8.99 -0.07
CA SER A 41 -15.41 9.43 1.03
C SER A 41 -14.60 8.27 1.62
N GLU A 42 -13.44 8.57 2.17
CA GLU A 42 -12.58 7.66 2.91
C GLU A 42 -13.19 7.13 4.22
N LEU A 43 -14.22 7.78 4.75
CA LEU A 43 -14.87 7.41 6.01
C LEU A 43 -15.96 6.33 5.88
N GLU A 44 -16.12 5.72 4.70
CA GLU A 44 -17.16 4.72 4.43
C GLU A 44 -16.82 3.35 5.02
N GLN A 45 -15.54 2.95 4.97
CA GLN A 45 -15.09 1.65 5.47
C GLN A 45 -13.59 1.63 5.78
N ILE A 46 -13.16 0.62 6.54
CA ILE A 46 -11.76 0.22 6.65
C ILE A 46 -11.58 -1.07 5.85
N ALA A 47 -10.82 -1.02 4.76
CA ALA A 47 -10.53 -2.17 3.92
C ALA A 47 -9.23 -2.87 4.34
N PHE A 48 -9.13 -4.15 3.98
CA PHE A 48 -7.91 -4.94 4.10
C PHE A 48 -7.35 -5.25 2.71
N THR A 49 -6.06 -5.03 2.51
CA THR A 49 -5.33 -5.47 1.32
C THR A 49 -4.02 -6.15 1.71
N SER A 50 -3.59 -7.13 0.92
CA SER A 50 -2.31 -7.80 1.11
C SER A 50 -1.59 -7.95 -0.22
N PHE A 51 -0.27 -7.73 -0.19
CA PHE A 51 0.60 -7.76 -1.36
C PHE A 51 2.00 -8.22 -0.95
N LYS A 52 2.75 -8.77 -1.89
CA LYS A 52 4.18 -9.10 -1.73
C LYS A 52 5.04 -7.96 -2.22
N LEU A 53 6.31 -7.96 -1.83
CA LEU A 53 7.26 -6.95 -2.29
C LEU A 53 7.36 -6.89 -3.82
N ALA A 54 7.27 -8.05 -4.49
CA ALA A 54 7.32 -8.15 -5.95
C ALA A 54 6.12 -7.49 -6.65
N ASP A 55 4.99 -7.34 -5.97
CA ASP A 55 3.79 -6.69 -6.55
C ASP A 55 3.92 -5.16 -6.57
N VAL A 56 4.79 -4.60 -5.71
CA VAL A 56 4.97 -3.16 -5.51
C VAL A 56 6.38 -2.65 -5.81
N ARG A 57 7.31 -3.55 -6.16
CA ARG A 57 8.61 -3.16 -6.71
C ARG A 57 8.58 -3.27 -8.23
N PRO A 58 8.96 -2.21 -8.96
CA PRO A 58 9.28 -2.34 -10.38
C PRO A 58 10.36 -3.42 -10.56
N ALA A 59 10.27 -4.21 -11.63
CA ALA A 59 11.36 -5.09 -12.02
C ALA A 59 12.63 -4.24 -12.15
N SER A 60 13.69 -4.67 -11.46
CA SER A 60 15.02 -4.09 -11.64
C SER A 60 15.58 -4.66 -12.94
N ASP A 61 15.85 -3.81 -13.93
CA ASP A 61 16.67 -4.18 -15.09
C ASP A 61 18.13 -4.46 -14.67
#